data_AF-A0A959E3E5-F1
#
_entry.id   AF-A0A959E3E5-F1
#
_cell.length_a   1.000
_cell.length_b   1.000
_cell.length_c   1.000
_cell.angle_alpha   90.00
_cell.angle_beta   90.00
_cell.angle_gamma   90.00
#
_symmetry.space_group_name_H-M   'P 1'
#
loop_
_entity.id
_entity.type
_entity.pdbx_description
1 polymer ?
#
loop_
_entity_poly.entity_id
_entity_poly.type
_entity_poly.pdbx_seq_one_letter_code
_entity_poly.pdbx_strand_id
1 'polypeptide(L)'
;MKTMLSVLAAFFFYTLASAQVQCVKGDCKNGYGSCIFPSGDKYIGDFKQGQIEGKGILYYKGGDKYIGNWENGQRQGKGRMVFSNGDEYLGDFKNNQIEGEGAFSYANGNRYEGQFLDGRPSGSGVFVFSNNDRYEGWFEGGQCEGQGTMFYADGSVFAGAWKNNKRHGQGKWTFPDGQSIQGQWANDQFQADWGRLGFAGDTTTLRNCNAVDCGNGSGKFYYRDGSKYIGTFVNGIPEGQGTVYYASGDRYEGGWKRHAPHGQGVMYYTSGKVIGAIWDYGKPAKKLFTREDPSLQVPISMDTDSEVKIWAVIIGAARYTHMPALRYTDDDAYQIYAFLKSPEGGALPDRQVRLLVDEDATKNNILEAMRSTFLKADGNDVVLFYFSGHGLPGAFLPVDYDGYNNRLEHQEIRDMLASSRAKHKLVLADACHSGSLNSKMPLNSVLQKYYSAFEQSSGGTALLMSSKGEEYSLEDGGLRSGIFSHFLVKGLKGEADTSGDKIVSIRELFNFVYKQVRLYTGNVQTPTLTGQFDDNMPVAAVRD
;
A
#
# COMPACT_ATOMS: atom_id res chain seq x y z
N MET A 1 11.26 -12.21 15.72
CA MET A 1 12.08 -11.36 16.62
C MET A 1 13.48 -11.21 16.03
N LYS A 2 14.18 -10.07 16.20
CA LYS A 2 15.66 -10.04 16.11
C LYS A 2 16.21 -10.20 17.52
N THR A 3 17.22 -11.06 17.68
CA THR A 3 17.95 -11.32 18.94
C THR A 3 17.09 -11.32 20.20
N MET A 4 16.48 -12.47 20.53
CA MET A 4 16.43 -12.84 21.95
C MET A 4 17.88 -12.82 22.44
N LEU A 5 18.21 -11.93 23.37
CA LEU A 5 19.46 -12.07 24.11
C LEU A 5 19.36 -13.39 24.88
N SER A 6 20.36 -14.25 24.70
CA SER A 6 20.49 -15.43 25.54
C SER A 6 20.64 -14.98 26.99
N VAL A 7 19.65 -15.29 27.84
CA VAL A 7 19.73 -15.11 29.30
C VAL A 7 20.63 -16.21 29.88
N LEU A 8 21.89 -16.20 29.44
CA LEU A 8 23.00 -16.92 30.01
C LEU A 8 23.31 -16.26 31.36
N ALA A 9 22.50 -16.59 32.36
CA ALA A 9 22.75 -16.22 33.74
C ALA A 9 24.14 -16.74 34.12
N ALA A 10 25.07 -15.83 34.42
CA ALA A 10 26.44 -16.20 34.72
C ALA A 10 26.49 -17.20 35.88
N PHE A 11 27.15 -18.35 35.67
CA PHE A 11 27.25 -19.44 36.64
C PHE A 11 28.14 -19.06 37.83
N PHE A 12 27.61 -18.25 38.75
CA PHE A 12 28.19 -18.04 40.07
C PHE A 12 27.66 -19.10 41.05
N PHE A 13 28.50 -20.09 41.33
CA PHE A 13 28.37 -20.90 42.54
C PHE A 13 28.66 -20.02 43.76
N TYR A 14 27.64 -19.69 44.55
CA TYR A 14 27.78 -18.94 45.80
C TYR A 14 28.28 -19.86 46.94
N THR A 15 29.42 -20.53 46.72
CA THR A 15 30.08 -21.39 47.72
C THR A 15 30.96 -20.57 48.65
N LEU A 16 30.67 -20.63 49.95
CA LEU A 16 31.35 -19.89 51.01
C LEU A 16 32.77 -20.38 51.38
N ALA A 17 33.43 -21.09 50.46
CA ALA A 17 34.81 -21.57 50.63
C ALA A 17 35.87 -20.45 50.53
N SER A 18 35.53 -19.30 49.95
CA SER A 18 36.39 -18.09 49.97
C SER A 18 36.00 -17.17 51.12
N ALA A 19 36.93 -16.90 52.03
CA ALA A 19 36.71 -16.05 53.19
C ALA A 19 36.64 -14.56 52.81
N GLN A 20 35.43 -13.99 52.69
CA GLN A 20 35.16 -12.54 52.77
C GLN A 20 33.67 -12.13 52.82
N VAL A 21 32.71 -13.05 52.94
CA VAL A 21 31.28 -12.70 53.07
C VAL A 21 31.00 -12.10 54.44
N GLN A 22 30.42 -10.90 54.46
CA GLN A 22 30.09 -10.18 55.69
C GLN A 22 28.66 -10.50 56.12
N CYS A 23 28.48 -11.24 57.22
CA CYS A 23 27.18 -11.32 57.90
C CYS A 23 26.86 -9.96 58.54
N VAL A 24 25.69 -9.41 58.23
CA VAL A 24 25.25 -8.07 58.67
C VAL A 24 24.21 -8.16 59.79
N LYS A 25 23.36 -9.19 59.78
CA LYS A 25 22.32 -9.42 60.79
C LYS A 25 21.85 -10.88 60.80
N GLY A 26 21.48 -11.39 61.97
CA GLY A 26 20.91 -12.75 62.14
C GLY A 26 21.96 -13.85 62.13
N ASP A 27 21.52 -15.10 61.94
CA ASP A 27 22.40 -16.27 61.90
C ASP A 27 22.71 -16.66 60.45
N CYS A 28 23.81 -16.13 59.90
CA CYS A 28 24.30 -16.51 58.58
C CYS A 28 25.02 -17.88 58.56
N LYS A 29 24.80 -18.76 59.54
CA LYS A 29 25.38 -20.11 59.63
C LYS A 29 24.33 -21.21 59.64
N ASN A 30 23.32 -21.15 60.51
CA ASN A 30 22.30 -22.21 60.64
C ASN A 30 20.88 -21.67 60.91
N GLY A 31 20.57 -20.44 60.48
CA GLY A 31 19.25 -19.83 60.70
C GLY A 31 18.94 -18.74 59.68
N TYR A 32 18.03 -17.83 60.03
CA TYR A 32 17.68 -16.70 59.17
C TYR A 32 18.67 -15.55 59.36
N GLY A 33 19.23 -15.04 58.26
CA GLY A 33 20.26 -14.00 58.27
C GLY A 33 20.23 -13.07 57.07
N SER A 34 21.13 -12.10 57.08
CA SER A 34 21.45 -11.25 55.92
C SER A 34 22.95 -11.02 55.84
N CYS A 35 23.51 -11.21 54.65
CA CYS A 35 24.92 -11.02 54.37
C CYS A 35 25.14 -10.18 53.11
N ILE A 36 26.35 -9.63 52.98
CA ILE A 36 26.85 -8.97 51.78
C ILE A 36 28.04 -9.79 51.25
N PHE A 37 28.00 -10.11 49.96
CA PHE A 37 29.05 -10.84 49.25
C PHE A 37 30.16 -9.90 48.76
N PRO A 38 31.38 -10.40 48.46
CA PRO A 38 32.47 -9.58 47.90
C PRO A 38 32.13 -8.92 46.56
N SER A 39 31.18 -9.49 45.80
CA SER A 39 30.61 -8.87 44.60
C SER A 39 29.86 -7.56 44.89
N GLY A 40 29.37 -7.39 46.12
CA GLY A 40 28.40 -6.38 46.54
C GLY A 40 26.93 -6.84 46.49
N ASP A 41 26.67 -8.11 46.12
CA ASP A 41 25.32 -8.68 46.21
C ASP A 41 24.90 -8.86 47.67
N LYS A 42 23.60 -8.76 47.95
CA LYS A 42 23.05 -8.88 49.31
C LYS A 42 21.97 -9.95 49.38
N TYR A 43 22.18 -10.94 50.25
CA TYR A 43 21.17 -11.96 50.56
C TYR A 43 20.41 -11.64 51.85
N ILE A 44 19.15 -12.07 51.93
CA ILE A 44 18.31 -12.09 53.13
C ILE A 44 17.47 -13.38 53.07
N GLY A 45 17.65 -14.30 54.02
CA GLY A 45 16.97 -15.60 53.97
C GLY A 45 17.59 -16.64 54.91
N ASP A 46 17.25 -17.91 54.69
CA ASP A 46 17.74 -19.03 55.50
C ASP A 46 19.18 -19.45 55.13
N PHE A 47 19.90 -20.00 56.11
CA PHE A 47 21.27 -20.52 56.00
C PHE A 47 21.41 -21.88 56.69
N LYS A 48 22.29 -22.73 56.16
CA LYS A 48 22.59 -24.07 56.70
C LYS A 48 24.05 -24.43 56.47
N GLN A 49 24.79 -24.73 57.55
CA GLN A 49 26.24 -24.94 57.53
C GLN A 49 27.02 -23.79 56.85
N GLY A 50 26.48 -22.57 56.91
CA GLY A 50 26.98 -21.38 56.23
C GLY A 50 26.43 -21.17 54.82
N GLN A 51 25.94 -22.20 54.13
CA GLN A 51 25.43 -22.05 52.76
C GLN A 51 24.03 -21.42 52.75
N ILE A 52 23.70 -20.72 51.66
CA ILE A 52 22.34 -20.27 51.34
C ILE A 52 21.45 -21.50 51.09
N GLU A 53 20.30 -21.56 51.76
CA GLU A 53 19.36 -22.68 51.76
C GLU A 53 17.93 -22.11 51.91
N GLY A 54 16.90 -22.95 51.85
CA GLY A 54 15.55 -22.62 52.32
C GLY A 54 14.88 -21.55 51.46
N LYS A 55 14.38 -20.47 52.07
CA LYS A 55 13.77 -19.35 51.36
C LYS A 55 14.57 -18.07 51.54
N GLY A 56 14.74 -17.32 50.45
CA GLY A 56 15.53 -16.10 50.51
C GLY A 56 15.38 -15.18 49.31
N ILE A 57 15.80 -13.94 49.54
CA ILE A 57 15.86 -12.86 48.58
C ILE A 57 17.33 -12.52 48.33
N LEU A 58 17.77 -12.58 47.07
CA LEU A 58 19.08 -12.10 46.65
C LEU A 58 18.89 -10.84 45.81
N TYR A 59 19.48 -9.74 46.28
CA TYR A 59 19.61 -8.49 45.56
C TYR A 59 20.98 -8.47 44.89
N TYR A 60 21.02 -8.44 43.57
CA TYR A 60 22.27 -8.35 42.81
C TYR A 60 22.73 -6.89 42.74
N LYS A 61 24.05 -6.66 42.74
CA LYS A 61 24.62 -5.31 42.59
C LYS A 61 24.23 -4.64 41.26
N GLY A 62 23.91 -5.42 40.23
CA GLY A 62 23.41 -4.94 38.94
C GLY A 62 21.96 -4.41 38.95
N GLY A 63 21.22 -4.57 40.06
CA GLY A 63 19.82 -4.16 40.19
C GLY A 63 18.80 -5.29 40.06
N ASP A 64 19.19 -6.42 39.48
CA ASP A 64 18.37 -7.65 39.44
C ASP A 64 18.05 -8.16 40.85
N LYS A 65 16.95 -8.91 41.00
CA LYS A 65 16.49 -9.44 42.28
C LYS A 65 15.80 -10.81 42.12
N TYR A 66 16.32 -11.82 42.81
CA TYR A 66 15.64 -13.12 42.99
C TYR A 66 14.88 -13.17 44.32
N ILE A 67 13.71 -13.80 44.31
CA ILE A 67 12.90 -14.16 45.48
C ILE A 67 12.43 -15.61 45.28
N GLY A 68 12.85 -16.56 46.10
CA GLY A 68 12.43 -17.95 45.93
C GLY A 68 13.12 -18.93 46.87
N ASN A 69 13.06 -20.21 46.53
CA ASN A 69 13.75 -21.24 47.31
C ASN A 69 15.19 -21.46 46.81
N TRP A 70 16.00 -22.03 47.70
CA TRP A 70 17.42 -22.27 47.54
C TRP A 70 17.81 -23.64 48.10
N GLU A 71 18.75 -24.30 47.44
CA GLU A 71 19.34 -25.57 47.89
C GLU A 71 20.84 -25.57 47.57
N ASN A 72 21.70 -25.84 48.56
CA ASN A 72 23.17 -25.86 48.40
C ASN A 72 23.74 -24.60 47.71
N GLY A 73 23.19 -23.42 47.99
CA GLY A 73 23.57 -22.15 47.37
C GLY A 73 23.10 -21.93 45.93
N GLN A 74 22.16 -22.72 45.42
CA GLN A 74 21.59 -22.60 44.07
C GLN A 74 20.08 -22.31 44.11
N ARG A 75 19.57 -21.49 43.17
CA ARG A 75 18.12 -21.25 42.99
C ARG A 75 17.43 -22.56 42.59
N GLN A 76 16.36 -22.92 43.30
CA GLN A 76 15.63 -24.18 43.13
C GLN A 76 14.12 -24.03 43.34
N GLY A 77 13.34 -24.85 42.63
CA GLY A 77 11.88 -24.87 42.67
C GLY A 77 11.26 -23.52 42.29
N LYS A 78 10.06 -23.22 42.80
CA LYS A 78 9.36 -21.97 42.46
C LYS A 78 10.10 -20.73 42.97
N GLY A 79 10.29 -19.75 42.08
CA GLY A 79 10.88 -18.45 42.38
C GLY A 79 10.42 -17.36 41.43
N ARG A 80 10.78 -16.12 41.77
CA ARG A 80 10.53 -14.90 41.00
C ARG A 80 11.84 -14.17 40.76
N MET A 81 12.17 -13.88 39.51
CA MET A 81 13.26 -13.00 39.13
C MET A 81 12.68 -11.67 38.62
N VAL A 82 13.17 -10.56 39.15
CA VAL A 82 12.95 -9.22 38.58
C VAL A 82 14.29 -8.77 38.02
N PHE A 83 14.32 -8.40 36.74
CA PHE A 83 15.52 -7.93 36.07
C PHE A 83 15.59 -6.40 36.08
N SER A 84 16.80 -5.87 36.10
CA SER A 84 17.11 -4.43 36.13
C SER A 84 16.61 -3.65 34.90
N ASN A 85 16.33 -4.34 33.79
CA ASN A 85 15.70 -3.77 32.59
C ASN A 85 14.17 -3.68 32.66
N GLY A 86 13.54 -4.20 33.72
CA GLY A 86 12.09 -4.23 33.91
C GLY A 86 11.40 -5.53 33.48
N ASP A 87 12.14 -6.52 32.96
CA ASP A 87 11.60 -7.86 32.72
C ASP A 87 11.34 -8.59 34.06
N GLU A 88 10.42 -9.55 34.04
CA GLU A 88 10.07 -10.39 35.19
C GLU A 88 9.81 -11.85 34.78
N TYR A 89 10.36 -12.80 35.54
CA TYR A 89 10.00 -14.22 35.47
C TYR A 89 9.41 -14.71 36.79
N LEU A 90 8.37 -15.53 36.72
CA LEU A 90 7.76 -16.24 37.85
C LEU A 90 7.51 -17.70 37.44
N GLY A 91 8.21 -18.64 38.06
CA GLY A 91 8.11 -20.05 37.67
C GLY A 91 9.14 -20.95 38.35
N ASP A 92 9.38 -22.12 37.78
CA ASP A 92 10.39 -23.06 38.26
C ASP A 92 11.83 -22.60 37.95
N PHE A 93 12.73 -22.97 38.86
CA PHE A 93 14.18 -22.89 38.75
C PHE A 93 14.78 -24.26 39.06
N LYS A 94 15.89 -24.59 38.40
CA LYS A 94 16.65 -25.82 38.65
C LYS A 94 18.13 -25.56 38.46
N ASN A 95 18.94 -25.86 39.47
CA ASN A 95 20.39 -25.65 39.48
C ASN A 95 20.81 -24.25 38.99
N ASN A 96 20.18 -23.20 39.54
CA ASN A 96 20.23 -21.80 39.09
C ASN A 96 19.54 -21.47 37.75
N GLN A 97 19.29 -22.41 36.85
CA GLN A 97 18.63 -22.15 35.56
C GLN A 97 17.13 -21.93 35.70
N ILE A 98 16.52 -21.30 34.69
CA ILE A 98 15.07 -21.27 34.48
C ILE A 98 14.71 -22.51 33.65
N GLU A 99 13.98 -23.45 34.25
CA GLU A 99 13.65 -24.77 33.70
C GLU A 99 12.37 -25.29 34.38
N GLY A 100 11.37 -25.76 33.62
CA GLY A 100 10.06 -26.15 34.13
C GLY A 100 8.93 -25.21 33.71
N GLU A 101 7.89 -25.06 34.53
CA GLU A 101 6.69 -24.25 34.20
C GLU A 101 6.78 -22.84 34.79
N GLY A 102 6.53 -21.82 33.97
CA GLY A 102 6.57 -20.42 34.39
C GLY A 102 5.92 -19.42 33.46
N ALA A 103 5.91 -18.16 33.88
CA ALA A 103 5.50 -17.01 33.10
C ALA A 103 6.61 -15.96 33.07
N PHE A 104 6.80 -15.32 31.91
CA PHE A 104 7.78 -14.26 31.69
C PHE A 104 7.06 -13.03 31.13
N SER A 105 7.10 -11.93 31.87
CA SER A 105 6.59 -10.62 31.45
C SER A 105 7.77 -9.77 30.99
N TYR A 106 7.69 -9.21 29.79
CA TYR A 106 8.76 -8.41 29.21
C TYR A 106 8.47 -6.91 29.38
N ALA A 107 9.50 -6.10 29.61
CA ALA A 107 9.40 -4.64 29.74
C ALA A 107 8.80 -3.92 28.51
N ASN A 108 8.79 -4.59 27.35
CA ASN A 108 8.18 -4.10 26.11
C ASN A 108 6.68 -4.43 25.96
N GLY A 109 6.05 -5.03 26.98
CA GLY A 109 4.64 -5.41 27.01
C GLY A 109 4.31 -6.80 26.45
N ASN A 110 5.30 -7.57 25.97
CA ASN A 110 5.08 -8.97 25.63
C ASN A 110 4.92 -9.82 26.92
N ARG A 111 4.29 -10.99 26.82
CA ARG A 111 4.21 -11.99 27.89
C ARG A 111 4.27 -13.41 27.33
N TYR A 112 5.03 -14.29 27.96
CA TYR A 112 5.00 -15.73 27.73
C TYR A 112 4.49 -16.47 28.97
N GLU A 113 3.80 -17.59 28.79
CA GLU A 113 3.37 -18.51 29.84
C GLU A 113 3.43 -19.95 29.32
N GLY A 114 4.12 -20.84 30.03
CA GLY A 114 4.35 -22.23 29.64
C GLY A 114 5.74 -22.75 30.03
N GLN A 115 6.26 -23.65 29.20
CA GLN A 115 7.42 -24.47 29.50
C GLN A 115 8.76 -23.80 29.14
N PHE A 116 9.78 -24.05 29.98
CA PHE A 116 11.13 -23.52 29.84
C PHE A 116 12.20 -24.61 29.90
N LEU A 117 13.23 -24.46 29.07
CA LEU A 117 14.48 -25.23 29.09
C LEU A 117 15.66 -24.30 28.84
N ASP A 118 16.73 -24.42 29.64
CA ASP A 118 17.94 -23.57 29.59
C ASP A 118 17.64 -22.06 29.46
N GLY A 119 16.64 -21.57 30.20
CA GLY A 119 16.22 -20.18 30.20
C GLY A 119 15.44 -19.71 28.98
N ARG A 120 14.90 -20.61 28.14
CA ARG A 120 14.14 -20.28 26.93
C ARG A 120 12.78 -20.97 26.88
N PRO A 121 11.74 -20.35 26.28
CA PRO A 121 10.52 -21.02 25.87
C PRO A 121 10.80 -22.29 25.06
N SER A 122 10.19 -23.39 25.48
CA SER A 122 10.37 -24.74 24.92
C SER A 122 9.12 -25.55 25.20
N GLY A 123 8.75 -26.53 24.38
CA GLY A 123 7.53 -27.31 24.62
C GLY A 123 6.25 -26.50 24.43
N SER A 124 5.21 -26.75 25.22
CA SER A 124 3.91 -26.07 25.07
C SER A 124 3.89 -24.70 25.77
N GLY A 125 3.28 -23.70 25.14
CA GLY A 125 3.02 -22.42 25.80
C GLY A 125 2.19 -21.42 25.00
N VAL A 126 1.98 -20.26 25.60
CA VAL A 126 1.25 -19.11 25.06
C VAL A 126 2.15 -17.88 25.07
N PHE A 127 2.25 -17.18 23.94
CA PHE A 127 2.95 -15.90 23.82
C PHE A 127 1.97 -14.81 23.39
N VAL A 128 1.77 -13.81 24.26
CA VAL A 128 1.02 -12.58 23.96
C VAL A 128 2.02 -11.49 23.57
N PHE A 129 1.80 -10.87 22.42
CA PHE A 129 2.60 -9.76 21.92
C PHE A 129 2.01 -8.42 22.38
N SER A 130 2.82 -7.38 22.48
CA SER A 130 2.38 -6.05 22.95
C SER A 130 1.42 -5.31 21.99
N ASN A 131 1.19 -5.83 20.78
CA ASN A 131 0.11 -5.40 19.88
C ASN A 131 -1.21 -6.17 20.08
N ASN A 132 -1.28 -7.08 21.06
CA ASN A 132 -2.38 -8.02 21.34
C ASN A 132 -2.53 -9.21 20.35
N ASP A 133 -1.56 -9.44 19.45
CA ASP A 133 -1.46 -10.77 18.81
C ASP A 133 -1.17 -11.82 19.90
N ARG A 134 -1.60 -13.07 19.68
CA ARG A 134 -1.40 -14.19 20.61
C ARG A 134 -1.10 -15.48 19.87
N TYR A 135 0.04 -16.10 20.15
CA TYR A 135 0.38 -17.45 19.72
C TYR A 135 0.09 -18.46 20.85
N GLU A 136 -0.54 -19.58 20.50
CA GLU A 136 -0.75 -20.75 21.35
C GLU A 136 -0.22 -21.98 20.61
N GLY A 137 0.79 -22.67 21.17
CA GLY A 137 1.39 -23.80 20.46
C GLY A 137 2.74 -24.26 21.01
N TRP A 138 3.55 -24.82 20.12
CA TRP A 138 4.83 -25.42 20.45
C TRP A 138 6.03 -24.47 20.23
N PHE A 139 7.01 -24.57 21.11
CA PHE A 139 8.22 -23.75 21.13
C PHE A 139 9.47 -24.64 21.11
N GLU A 140 10.50 -24.19 20.42
CA GLU A 140 11.83 -24.79 20.48
C GLU A 140 12.90 -23.68 20.53
N GLY A 141 13.77 -23.73 21.55
CA GLY A 141 14.91 -22.81 21.69
C GLY A 141 14.53 -21.32 21.79
N GLY A 142 13.31 -20.98 22.19
CA GLY A 142 12.75 -19.62 22.21
C GLY A 142 11.98 -19.21 20.95
N GLN A 143 11.68 -20.13 20.04
CA GLN A 143 11.01 -19.86 18.76
C GLN A 143 9.74 -20.69 18.58
N CYS A 144 8.72 -20.13 17.92
CA CYS A 144 7.53 -20.88 17.51
C CYS A 144 7.91 -21.89 16.42
N GLU A 145 7.63 -23.17 16.64
CA GLU A 145 8.06 -24.31 15.82
C GLU A 145 7.00 -25.44 15.93
N GLY A 146 6.92 -26.38 15.00
CA GLY A 146 5.94 -27.47 15.11
C GLY A 146 4.51 -27.01 14.79
N GLN A 147 3.55 -27.23 15.69
CA GLN A 147 2.13 -26.86 15.50
C GLN A 147 1.72 -25.71 16.43
N GLY A 148 0.89 -24.80 15.95
CA GLY A 148 0.31 -23.73 16.77
C GLY A 148 -0.70 -22.84 16.06
N THR A 149 -1.43 -22.06 16.86
CA THR A 149 -2.44 -21.10 16.42
C THR A 149 -2.03 -19.69 16.79
N MET A 150 -1.97 -18.79 15.80
CA MET A 150 -1.82 -17.36 16.00
C MET A 150 -3.18 -16.69 15.84
N PHE A 151 -3.64 -16.01 16.88
CA PHE A 151 -4.77 -15.10 16.89
C PHE A 151 -4.21 -13.69 16.70
N TYR A 152 -4.61 -12.99 15.64
CA TYR A 152 -4.15 -11.64 15.36
C TYR A 152 -5.11 -10.59 15.93
N ALA A 153 -4.58 -9.42 16.29
CA ALA A 153 -5.37 -8.29 16.78
C ALA A 153 -6.35 -7.72 15.74
N ASP A 154 -6.18 -8.04 14.44
CA ASP A 154 -7.15 -7.74 13.38
C ASP A 154 -8.37 -8.69 13.38
N GLY A 155 -8.41 -9.68 14.27
CA GLY A 155 -9.46 -10.70 14.37
C GLY A 155 -9.24 -11.93 13.47
N SER A 156 -8.20 -11.93 12.62
CA SER A 156 -7.86 -13.11 11.82
C SER A 156 -7.12 -14.17 12.67
N VAL A 157 -7.20 -15.44 12.25
CA VAL A 157 -6.61 -16.57 12.97
C VAL A 157 -5.89 -17.50 12.00
N PHE A 158 -4.60 -17.75 12.23
CA PHE A 158 -3.84 -18.78 11.54
C PHE A 158 -3.66 -20.00 12.44
N ALA A 159 -4.13 -21.17 12.01
CA ALA A 159 -3.86 -22.45 12.68
C ALA A 159 -3.10 -23.39 11.73
N GLY A 160 -1.96 -23.92 12.16
CA GLY A 160 -1.15 -24.82 11.34
C GLY A 160 0.28 -24.97 11.83
N ALA A 161 1.16 -25.35 10.91
CA ALA A 161 2.57 -25.57 11.21
C ALA A 161 3.43 -24.30 11.15
N TRP A 162 4.50 -24.31 11.95
CA TRP A 162 5.42 -23.20 12.19
C TRP A 162 6.87 -23.68 12.14
N LYS A 163 7.77 -22.79 11.71
CA LYS A 163 9.21 -23.00 11.68
C LYS A 163 9.95 -21.69 11.89
N ASN A 164 10.82 -21.61 12.90
CA ASN A 164 11.65 -20.46 13.24
C ASN A 164 10.83 -19.15 13.33
N ASN A 165 9.70 -19.18 14.06
CA ASN A 165 8.71 -18.10 14.17
C ASN A 165 7.95 -17.72 12.90
N LYS A 166 8.00 -18.55 11.84
CA LYS A 166 7.29 -18.32 10.57
C LYS A 166 6.28 -19.41 10.28
N ARG A 167 5.20 -19.08 9.58
CA ARG A 167 4.22 -20.06 9.08
C ARG A 167 4.86 -20.92 7.99
N HIS A 168 4.77 -22.25 8.13
CA HIS A 168 5.53 -23.20 7.32
C HIS A 168 4.82 -24.57 7.29
N GLY A 169 4.79 -25.27 6.15
CA GLY A 169 4.02 -26.50 6.00
C GLY A 169 2.50 -26.24 5.88
N GLN A 170 1.67 -27.22 6.24
CA GLN A 170 0.21 -27.09 6.13
C GLN A 170 -0.36 -26.10 7.17
N GLY A 171 -1.28 -25.23 6.75
CA GLY A 171 -1.99 -24.33 7.66
C GLY A 171 -3.18 -23.62 7.02
N LYS A 172 -4.09 -23.13 7.87
CA LYS A 172 -5.30 -22.38 7.51
C LYS A 172 -5.28 -21.00 8.15
N TRP A 173 -5.37 -19.94 7.33
CA TRP A 173 -5.66 -18.57 7.79
C TRP A 173 -7.13 -18.28 7.56
N THR A 174 -7.86 -17.92 8.62
CA THR A 174 -9.25 -17.47 8.59
C THR A 174 -9.28 -15.96 8.87
N PHE A 175 -10.07 -15.21 8.12
CA PHE A 175 -10.20 -13.75 8.21
C PHE A 175 -11.46 -13.36 9.02
N PRO A 176 -11.59 -12.09 9.46
CA PRO A 176 -12.67 -11.66 10.36
C PRO A 176 -14.07 -11.76 9.74
N ASP A 177 -14.17 -11.78 8.42
CA ASP A 177 -15.40 -11.99 7.63
C ASP A 177 -15.78 -13.47 7.47
N GLY A 178 -14.98 -14.39 8.02
CA GLY A 178 -15.17 -15.84 7.88
C GLY A 178 -14.59 -16.45 6.59
N GLN A 179 -14.05 -15.65 5.67
CA GLN A 179 -13.26 -16.20 4.56
C GLN A 179 -12.02 -16.92 5.08
N SER A 180 -11.51 -17.91 4.33
CA SER A 180 -10.26 -18.57 4.73
C SER A 180 -9.47 -19.12 3.55
N ILE A 181 -8.16 -19.20 3.74
CA ILE A 181 -7.22 -19.90 2.86
C ILE A 181 -6.59 -21.06 3.61
N GLN A 182 -6.45 -22.21 2.95
CA GLN A 182 -5.86 -23.41 3.51
C GLN A 182 -4.92 -24.05 2.48
N GLY A 183 -3.78 -24.55 2.94
CA GLY A 183 -2.78 -25.20 2.08
C GLY A 183 -1.37 -25.07 2.65
N GLN A 184 -0.39 -25.16 1.76
CA GLN A 184 1.03 -25.12 2.12
C GLN A 184 1.53 -23.68 2.32
N TRP A 185 2.49 -23.54 3.24
CA TRP A 185 3.16 -22.30 3.60
C TRP A 185 4.68 -22.51 3.59
N ALA A 186 5.42 -21.49 3.18
CA ALA A 186 6.87 -21.46 3.31
C ALA A 186 7.31 -20.06 3.70
N ASN A 187 7.94 -19.94 4.87
CA ASN A 187 8.52 -18.68 5.36
C ASN A 187 7.52 -17.51 5.34
N ASP A 188 6.32 -17.73 5.86
CA ASP A 188 5.15 -16.83 5.89
C ASP A 188 4.41 -16.59 4.56
N GLN A 189 4.89 -17.14 3.44
CA GLN A 189 4.24 -17.02 2.14
C GLN A 189 3.35 -18.23 1.82
N PHE A 190 2.14 -17.97 1.33
CA PHE A 190 1.21 -19.02 0.90
C PHE A 190 1.63 -19.65 -0.44
N GLN A 191 1.71 -20.97 -0.48
CA GLN A 191 2.17 -21.76 -1.62
C GLN A 191 0.97 -22.36 -2.36
N ALA A 192 0.29 -21.54 -3.19
CA ALA A 192 -0.71 -22.02 -4.13
C ALA A 192 -0.09 -22.26 -5.51
N ASP A 193 -0.70 -23.14 -6.32
CA ASP A 193 -0.43 -23.19 -7.76
C ASP A 193 -1.16 -22.02 -8.44
N TRP A 194 -0.54 -20.85 -8.35
CA TRP A 194 -1.06 -19.58 -8.85
C TRP A 194 -1.36 -19.61 -10.36
N GLY A 195 -0.76 -20.53 -11.12
CA GLY A 195 -1.04 -20.73 -12.55
C GLY A 195 -2.28 -21.58 -12.86
N ARG A 196 -3.02 -22.05 -11.84
CA ARG A 196 -4.25 -22.86 -12.00
C ARG A 196 -5.49 -22.26 -11.36
N LEU A 197 -5.48 -20.97 -11.03
CA LEU A 197 -6.66 -20.28 -10.46
C LEU A 197 -7.64 -19.76 -11.53
N GLY A 198 -7.20 -19.64 -12.78
CA GLY A 198 -8.05 -19.28 -13.92
C GLY A 198 -8.97 -20.40 -14.39
N PHE A 199 -9.74 -20.16 -15.46
CA PHE A 199 -10.63 -21.20 -16.00
C PHE A 199 -9.85 -22.38 -16.61
N ALA A 200 -10.02 -23.57 -16.03
CA ALA A 200 -9.42 -24.80 -16.52
C ALA A 200 -10.41 -25.59 -17.41
N GLY A 201 -10.33 -25.41 -18.72
CA GLY A 201 -11.14 -26.16 -19.70
C GLY A 201 -10.83 -25.76 -21.14
N ASP A 202 -11.39 -26.50 -22.11
CA ASP A 202 -11.36 -26.04 -23.51
C ASP A 202 -12.11 -24.71 -23.62
N THR A 203 -11.43 -23.70 -24.16
CA THR A 203 -12.03 -22.37 -24.38
C THR A 203 -12.58 -22.20 -25.78
N THR A 204 -12.27 -23.09 -26.73
CA THR A 204 -12.71 -22.96 -28.12
C THR A 204 -14.22 -23.15 -28.24
N THR A 205 -14.76 -24.25 -27.70
CA THR A 205 -16.20 -24.61 -27.76
C THR A 205 -17.12 -23.79 -26.86
N LEU A 206 -16.59 -22.95 -25.95
CA LEU A 206 -17.41 -22.18 -25.01
C LEU A 206 -18.37 -21.20 -25.68
N ARG A 207 -19.66 -21.29 -25.30
CA ARG A 207 -20.76 -20.42 -25.75
C ARG A 207 -20.53 -18.95 -25.41
N ASN A 208 -21.05 -18.05 -26.24
CA ASN A 208 -21.09 -16.61 -25.98
C ASN A 208 -22.33 -16.26 -25.15
N CYS A 209 -22.13 -15.95 -23.86
CA CYS A 209 -23.18 -15.69 -22.89
C CYS A 209 -23.91 -14.35 -23.10
N ASN A 210 -23.42 -13.48 -23.99
CA ASN A 210 -24.15 -12.28 -24.42
C ASN A 210 -25.20 -12.59 -25.51
N ALA A 211 -25.08 -13.73 -26.19
CA ALA A 211 -25.95 -14.12 -27.31
C ALA A 211 -26.93 -15.25 -26.95
N VAL A 212 -26.57 -16.11 -25.99
CA VAL A 212 -27.40 -17.21 -25.46
C VAL A 212 -27.17 -17.28 -23.96
N ASP A 213 -28.23 -17.36 -23.16
CA ASP A 213 -28.08 -17.54 -21.70
C ASP A 213 -27.26 -18.81 -21.40
N CYS A 214 -26.21 -18.63 -20.60
CA CYS A 214 -25.33 -19.71 -20.16
C CYS A 214 -25.87 -20.45 -18.93
N GLY A 215 -26.84 -19.88 -18.20
CA GLY A 215 -27.51 -20.50 -17.06
C GLY A 215 -26.52 -20.96 -15.99
N ASN A 216 -26.54 -22.26 -15.67
CA ASN A 216 -25.51 -22.91 -14.88
C ASN A 216 -24.55 -23.66 -15.83
N GLY A 217 -23.25 -23.38 -15.77
CA GLY A 217 -22.26 -24.04 -16.63
C GLY A 217 -21.00 -23.22 -16.85
N SER A 218 -20.46 -23.22 -18.07
CA SER A 218 -19.28 -22.44 -18.47
C SER A 218 -19.48 -21.77 -19.83
N GLY A 219 -18.80 -20.64 -20.04
CA GLY A 219 -18.95 -19.83 -21.24
C GLY A 219 -17.98 -18.64 -21.33
N LYS A 220 -18.22 -17.75 -22.30
CA LYS A 220 -17.51 -16.47 -22.49
C LYS A 220 -18.49 -15.32 -22.33
N PHE A 221 -18.12 -14.27 -21.60
CA PHE A 221 -18.91 -13.02 -21.50
C PHE A 221 -18.05 -11.82 -21.89
N TYR A 222 -18.54 -11.02 -22.81
CA TYR A 222 -17.92 -9.83 -23.35
C TYR A 222 -18.61 -8.60 -22.75
N TYR A 223 -17.82 -7.71 -22.16
CA TYR A 223 -18.27 -6.47 -21.54
C TYR A 223 -18.17 -5.30 -22.55
N ARG A 224 -18.90 -4.21 -22.29
CA ARG A 224 -19.04 -3.08 -23.24
C ARG A 224 -17.77 -2.24 -23.40
N ASP A 225 -16.86 -2.31 -22.43
CA ASP A 225 -15.53 -1.71 -22.44
C ASP A 225 -14.51 -2.46 -23.32
N GLY A 226 -14.85 -3.68 -23.75
CA GLY A 226 -13.94 -4.60 -24.45
C GLY A 226 -13.35 -5.70 -23.58
N SER A 227 -13.61 -5.70 -22.26
CA SER A 227 -13.16 -6.76 -21.36
C SER A 227 -13.88 -8.09 -21.65
N LYS A 228 -13.20 -9.21 -21.43
CA LYS A 228 -13.69 -10.56 -21.80
C LYS A 228 -13.43 -11.55 -20.68
N TYR A 229 -14.50 -11.99 -20.03
CA TYR A 229 -14.52 -13.10 -19.08
C TYR A 229 -14.65 -14.46 -19.78
N ILE A 230 -13.96 -15.46 -19.25
CA ILE A 230 -14.06 -16.87 -19.60
C ILE A 230 -14.10 -17.65 -18.28
N GLY A 231 -15.17 -18.40 -18.02
CA GLY A 231 -15.31 -19.08 -16.73
C GLY A 231 -16.67 -19.72 -16.50
N THR A 232 -16.98 -19.97 -15.24
CA THR A 232 -18.25 -20.57 -14.79
C THR A 232 -19.36 -19.54 -14.58
N PHE A 233 -20.60 -20.00 -14.71
CA PHE A 233 -21.80 -19.20 -14.57
C PHE A 233 -22.78 -19.89 -13.62
N VAL A 234 -23.47 -19.09 -12.82
CA VAL A 234 -24.60 -19.50 -11.98
C VAL A 234 -25.78 -18.59 -12.31
N ASN A 235 -26.91 -19.16 -12.73
CA ASN A 235 -28.11 -18.45 -13.18
C ASN A 235 -27.83 -17.33 -14.20
N GLY A 236 -26.93 -17.57 -15.16
CA GLY A 236 -26.55 -16.63 -16.22
C GLY A 236 -25.48 -15.62 -15.81
N ILE A 237 -25.04 -15.61 -14.55
CA ILE A 237 -24.12 -14.63 -13.96
C ILE A 237 -22.73 -15.25 -13.77
N PRO A 238 -21.62 -14.58 -14.15
CA PRO A 238 -20.25 -14.99 -13.84
C PRO A 238 -20.02 -15.20 -12.34
N GLU A 239 -19.82 -16.45 -11.95
CA GLU A 239 -19.68 -16.89 -10.55
C GLU A 239 -19.01 -18.28 -10.49
N GLY A 240 -18.15 -18.51 -9.50
CA GLY A 240 -17.34 -19.73 -9.37
C GLY A 240 -15.85 -19.48 -9.66
N GLN A 241 -15.29 -20.05 -10.73
CA GLN A 241 -13.90 -19.83 -11.17
C GLN A 241 -13.85 -19.24 -12.59
N GLY A 242 -12.89 -18.36 -12.85
CA GLY A 242 -12.66 -17.87 -14.20
C GLY A 242 -11.49 -16.90 -14.37
N THR A 243 -11.23 -16.62 -15.65
CA THR A 243 -10.23 -15.66 -16.13
C THR A 243 -10.96 -14.50 -16.80
N VAL A 244 -10.59 -13.26 -16.48
CA VAL A 244 -10.95 -12.08 -17.30
C VAL A 244 -9.70 -11.49 -17.90
N TYR A 245 -9.83 -11.05 -19.16
CA TYR A 245 -8.87 -10.19 -19.84
C TYR A 245 -9.51 -8.81 -19.91
N TYR A 246 -8.91 -7.82 -19.28
CA TYR A 246 -9.42 -6.45 -19.22
C TYR A 246 -9.06 -5.68 -20.50
N ALA A 247 -9.84 -4.64 -20.81
CA ALA A 247 -9.58 -3.75 -21.95
C ALA A 247 -8.26 -2.93 -21.85
N SER A 248 -7.65 -2.90 -20.66
CA SER A 248 -6.27 -2.41 -20.44
C SER A 248 -5.20 -3.37 -20.99
N GLY A 249 -5.52 -4.66 -21.13
CA GLY A 249 -4.59 -5.76 -21.36
C GLY A 249 -4.27 -6.58 -20.10
N ASP A 250 -4.70 -6.12 -18.92
CA ASP A 250 -4.49 -6.85 -17.66
C ASP A 250 -5.33 -8.13 -17.61
N ARG A 251 -4.96 -9.05 -16.72
CA ARG A 251 -5.64 -10.34 -16.59
C ARG A 251 -5.83 -10.70 -15.12
N TYR A 252 -7.06 -11.00 -14.72
CA TYR A 252 -7.33 -11.66 -13.43
C TYR A 252 -7.66 -13.14 -13.62
N GLU A 253 -7.12 -13.99 -12.77
CA GLU A 253 -7.35 -15.43 -12.72
C GLU A 253 -7.69 -15.86 -11.29
N GLY A 254 -8.91 -16.35 -11.06
CA GLY A 254 -9.34 -16.73 -9.71
C GLY A 254 -10.83 -16.98 -9.54
N GLY A 255 -11.30 -16.81 -8.31
CA GLY A 255 -12.70 -16.92 -7.94
C GLY A 255 -13.54 -15.73 -8.42
N TRP A 256 -14.81 -15.98 -8.70
CA TRP A 256 -15.77 -15.00 -9.22
C TRP A 256 -17.08 -15.04 -8.44
N LYS A 257 -17.71 -13.87 -8.32
CA LYS A 257 -19.04 -13.71 -7.74
C LYS A 257 -19.70 -12.48 -8.35
N ARG A 258 -20.92 -12.62 -8.87
CA ARG A 258 -21.72 -11.52 -9.44
C ARG A 258 -20.93 -10.55 -10.35
N HIS A 259 -20.31 -11.07 -11.42
CA HIS A 259 -19.49 -10.29 -12.37
C HIS A 259 -18.20 -9.65 -11.80
N ALA A 260 -17.72 -10.04 -10.62
CA ALA A 260 -16.49 -9.49 -10.04
C ALA A 260 -15.53 -10.58 -9.48
N PRO A 261 -14.21 -10.33 -9.47
CA PRO A 261 -13.22 -11.10 -8.70
C PRO A 261 -13.60 -11.22 -7.22
N HIS A 262 -13.62 -12.43 -6.68
CA HIS A 262 -13.98 -12.70 -5.27
C HIS A 262 -13.36 -14.01 -4.77
N GLY A 263 -12.86 -14.05 -3.53
CA GLY A 263 -12.08 -15.17 -3.00
C GLY A 263 -10.64 -15.20 -3.51
N GLN A 264 -10.02 -16.39 -3.60
CA GLN A 264 -8.63 -16.53 -4.04
C GLN A 264 -8.44 -16.15 -5.53
N GLY A 265 -7.42 -15.35 -5.84
CA GLY A 265 -7.01 -15.12 -7.23
C GLY A 265 -5.79 -14.23 -7.40
N VAL A 266 -5.33 -14.11 -8.65
CA VAL A 266 -4.15 -13.34 -9.05
C VAL A 266 -4.54 -12.31 -10.11
N MET A 267 -4.12 -11.06 -9.88
CA MET A 267 -4.09 -10.04 -10.93
C MET A 267 -2.69 -9.99 -11.55
N TYR A 268 -2.63 -10.08 -12.87
CA TYR A 268 -1.45 -9.90 -13.70
C TYR A 268 -1.61 -8.59 -14.46
N TYR A 269 -0.81 -7.60 -14.13
CA TYR A 269 -0.84 -6.28 -14.74
C TYR A 269 0.13 -6.19 -15.93
N THR A 270 -0.27 -5.47 -16.97
CA THR A 270 0.57 -5.12 -18.14
C THR A 270 1.84 -4.36 -17.77
N SER A 271 1.83 -3.70 -16.59
CA SER A 271 3.00 -3.08 -15.98
C SER A 271 4.12 -4.07 -15.58
N GLY A 272 3.86 -5.38 -15.61
CA GLY A 272 4.73 -6.47 -15.13
C GLY A 272 4.42 -6.92 -13.69
N LYS A 273 3.63 -6.14 -12.95
CA LYS A 273 3.26 -6.39 -11.56
C LYS A 273 2.31 -7.58 -11.46
N VAL A 274 2.48 -8.43 -10.45
CA VAL A 274 1.61 -9.58 -10.19
C VAL A 274 1.22 -9.60 -8.71
N ILE A 275 -0.08 -9.56 -8.41
CA ILE A 275 -0.63 -9.56 -7.05
C ILE A 275 -1.55 -10.77 -6.86
N GLY A 276 -1.15 -11.69 -5.98
CA GLY A 276 -2.06 -12.70 -5.45
C GLY A 276 -2.73 -12.21 -4.18
N ALA A 277 -4.04 -12.35 -4.08
CA ALA A 277 -4.82 -11.87 -2.93
C ALA A 277 -6.06 -12.73 -2.67
N ILE A 278 -6.69 -12.49 -1.52
CA ILE A 278 -8.13 -12.63 -1.38
C ILE A 278 -8.79 -11.34 -1.90
N TRP A 279 -9.77 -11.52 -2.77
CA TRP A 279 -10.52 -10.47 -3.44
C TRP A 279 -11.93 -10.40 -2.87
N ASP A 280 -12.49 -9.20 -2.79
CA ASP A 280 -13.90 -8.99 -2.55
C ASP A 280 -14.44 -7.97 -3.57
N TYR A 281 -15.39 -8.41 -4.40
CA TYR A 281 -15.98 -7.68 -5.52
C TYR A 281 -15.00 -6.77 -6.29
N GLY A 282 -13.90 -7.35 -6.76
CA GLY A 282 -12.87 -6.66 -7.56
C GLY A 282 -11.74 -6.00 -6.77
N LYS A 283 -11.87 -5.87 -5.44
CA LYS A 283 -10.88 -5.19 -4.58
C LYS A 283 -10.04 -6.21 -3.77
N PRO A 284 -8.71 -6.09 -3.68
CA PRO A 284 -7.85 -7.08 -3.01
C PRO A 284 -7.87 -6.92 -1.48
N ALA A 285 -8.91 -7.46 -0.84
CA ALA A 285 -9.18 -7.39 0.61
C ALA A 285 -8.01 -7.88 1.50
N LYS A 286 -7.26 -8.92 1.08
CA LYS A 286 -6.00 -9.31 1.74
C LYS A 286 -4.97 -9.74 0.71
N LYS A 287 -3.94 -8.91 0.49
CA LYS A 287 -2.80 -9.25 -0.39
C LYS A 287 -1.97 -10.36 0.26
N LEU A 288 -1.66 -11.41 -0.51
CA LEU A 288 -0.94 -12.61 -0.06
C LEU A 288 0.50 -12.62 -0.59
N PHE A 289 0.73 -12.10 -1.80
CA PHE A 289 2.05 -11.73 -2.30
C PHE A 289 1.94 -10.61 -3.35
N THR A 290 3.06 -9.91 -3.57
CA THR A 290 3.31 -9.11 -4.77
C THR A 290 4.66 -9.55 -5.34
N ARG A 291 4.77 -9.70 -6.66
CA ARG A 291 6.05 -9.86 -7.37
C ARG A 291 6.04 -9.05 -8.66
N GLU A 292 7.22 -8.71 -9.14
CA GLU A 292 7.38 -8.22 -10.51
C GLU A 292 7.70 -9.39 -11.45
N ASP A 293 7.20 -9.30 -12.69
CA ASP A 293 7.46 -10.23 -13.78
C ASP A 293 7.74 -9.44 -15.07
N PRO A 294 9.03 -9.18 -15.39
CA PRO A 294 9.39 -8.47 -16.61
C PRO A 294 8.94 -9.16 -17.90
N SER A 295 8.62 -10.46 -17.88
CA SER A 295 8.10 -11.17 -19.06
C SER A 295 6.63 -10.85 -19.37
N LEU A 296 5.90 -10.31 -18.39
CA LEU A 296 4.52 -9.83 -18.55
C LEU A 296 4.45 -8.34 -18.91
N GLN A 297 5.59 -7.65 -19.00
CA GLN A 297 5.64 -6.31 -19.56
C GLN A 297 5.44 -6.38 -21.07
N VAL A 298 4.18 -6.27 -21.49
CA VAL A 298 3.83 -6.08 -22.90
C VAL A 298 4.55 -4.81 -23.38
N PRO A 299 5.47 -4.90 -24.35
CA PRO A 299 6.06 -3.72 -24.95
C PRO A 299 4.93 -2.95 -25.63
N ILE A 300 4.59 -1.79 -25.09
CA ILE A 300 3.51 -0.96 -25.65
C ILE A 300 3.95 -0.56 -27.05
N SER A 301 3.29 -1.15 -28.06
CA SER A 301 3.55 -0.84 -29.45
C SER A 301 3.19 0.61 -29.71
N MET A 302 4.20 1.44 -29.96
CA MET A 302 4.03 2.82 -30.37
C MET A 302 3.14 2.86 -31.62
N ASP A 303 2.17 3.77 -31.63
CA ASP A 303 1.19 3.90 -32.70
C ASP A 303 1.74 4.77 -33.84
N THR A 304 2.90 4.37 -34.38
CA THR A 304 3.76 5.18 -35.25
C THR A 304 3.07 5.57 -36.55
N ASP A 305 2.99 6.86 -36.84
CA ASP A 305 2.12 7.40 -37.88
C ASP A 305 2.61 8.77 -38.40
N SER A 306 2.05 9.19 -39.53
CA SER A 306 2.20 10.55 -40.07
C SER A 306 1.22 11.55 -39.47
N GLU A 307 0.09 11.10 -38.90
CA GLU A 307 -0.87 11.98 -38.22
C GLU A 307 -0.53 12.12 -36.73
N VAL A 308 -0.44 13.36 -36.23
CA VAL A 308 -0.24 13.67 -34.81
C VAL A 308 -1.48 13.28 -34.01
N LYS A 309 -1.25 12.63 -32.86
CA LYS A 309 -2.30 12.11 -31.98
C LYS A 309 -2.21 12.78 -30.62
N ILE A 310 -3.37 13.00 -30.00
CA ILE A 310 -3.48 13.46 -28.62
C ILE A 310 -3.84 12.26 -27.74
N TRP A 311 -2.97 11.93 -26.79
CA TRP A 311 -3.13 10.82 -25.86
C TRP A 311 -3.45 11.37 -24.46
N ALA A 312 -4.72 11.29 -24.06
CA ALA A 312 -5.23 11.99 -22.88
C ALA A 312 -5.53 11.04 -21.71
N VAL A 313 -5.10 11.41 -20.50
CA VAL A 313 -5.53 10.80 -19.23
C VAL A 313 -6.17 11.90 -18.38
N ILE A 314 -7.40 11.66 -17.97
CA ILE A 314 -8.30 12.62 -17.32
C ILE A 314 -8.73 12.01 -15.99
N ILE A 315 -8.52 12.72 -14.88
CA ILE A 315 -8.81 12.26 -13.52
C ILE A 315 -9.80 13.23 -12.86
N GLY A 316 -10.88 12.70 -12.27
CA GLY A 316 -11.80 13.43 -11.40
C GLY A 316 -11.99 12.70 -10.06
N ALA A 317 -11.30 13.14 -9.02
CA ALA A 317 -11.32 12.52 -7.69
C ALA A 317 -12.21 13.33 -6.73
N ALA A 318 -13.48 12.92 -6.57
CA ALA A 318 -14.44 13.61 -5.70
C ALA A 318 -14.55 12.95 -4.32
N ARG A 319 -14.69 11.62 -4.25
CA ARG A 319 -15.01 10.87 -3.01
C ARG A 319 -13.78 10.35 -2.26
N TYR A 320 -13.39 11.02 -1.18
CA TYR A 320 -12.31 10.58 -0.30
C TYR A 320 -12.82 9.95 0.99
N THR A 321 -12.08 8.98 1.54
CA THR A 321 -12.39 8.35 2.84
C THR A 321 -11.76 9.06 4.04
N HIS A 322 -10.67 9.82 3.83
CA HIS A 322 -9.87 10.44 4.90
C HIS A 322 -9.87 11.98 4.88
N MET A 323 -10.62 12.61 3.97
CA MET A 323 -10.74 14.07 3.86
C MET A 323 -12.10 14.45 3.23
N PRO A 324 -12.52 15.74 3.28
CA PRO A 324 -13.80 16.16 2.72
C PRO A 324 -13.91 15.86 1.22
N ALA A 325 -15.06 15.34 0.79
CA ALA A 325 -15.35 15.16 -0.63
C ALA A 325 -15.49 16.52 -1.35
N LEU A 326 -15.06 16.58 -2.60
CA LEU A 326 -15.29 17.71 -3.51
C LEU A 326 -16.61 17.50 -4.28
N ARG A 327 -17.16 18.55 -4.89
CA ARG A 327 -18.55 18.56 -5.35
C ARG A 327 -18.72 18.49 -6.87
N TYR A 328 -17.73 18.95 -7.64
CA TYR A 328 -17.83 19.02 -9.10
C TYR A 328 -16.59 18.47 -9.83
N THR A 329 -15.63 17.85 -9.15
CA THR A 329 -14.39 17.36 -9.78
C THR A 329 -14.63 16.22 -10.79
N ASP A 330 -15.73 15.47 -10.63
CA ASP A 330 -16.24 14.51 -11.61
C ASP A 330 -16.95 15.23 -12.79
N ASP A 331 -17.88 16.16 -12.51
CA ASP A 331 -18.51 17.04 -13.51
C ASP A 331 -17.46 17.76 -14.38
N ASP A 332 -16.36 18.26 -13.79
CA ASP A 332 -15.26 18.95 -14.48
C ASP A 332 -14.42 18.00 -15.34
N ALA A 333 -14.08 16.80 -14.84
CA ALA A 333 -13.42 15.76 -15.62
C ALA A 333 -14.28 15.31 -16.82
N TYR A 334 -15.60 15.22 -16.65
CA TYR A 334 -16.53 14.97 -17.74
C TYR A 334 -16.61 16.13 -18.74
N GLN A 335 -16.52 17.40 -18.31
CA GLN A 335 -16.46 18.55 -19.22
C GLN A 335 -15.20 18.53 -20.10
N ILE A 336 -14.03 18.21 -19.55
CA ILE A 336 -12.78 18.07 -20.31
C ILE A 336 -12.83 16.86 -21.25
N TYR A 337 -13.35 15.72 -20.79
CA TYR A 337 -13.61 14.57 -21.66
C TYR A 337 -14.52 14.94 -22.83
N ALA A 338 -15.67 15.57 -22.57
CA ALA A 338 -16.61 15.98 -23.61
C ALA A 338 -16.03 17.00 -24.60
N PHE A 339 -15.14 17.90 -24.14
CA PHE A 339 -14.40 18.80 -25.03
C PHE A 339 -13.47 18.03 -25.98
N LEU A 340 -12.62 17.13 -25.47
CA LEU A 340 -11.70 16.33 -26.30
C LEU A 340 -12.42 15.38 -27.27
N LYS A 341 -13.66 14.97 -26.94
CA LYS A 341 -14.54 14.21 -27.83
C LYS A 341 -15.22 15.08 -28.91
N SER A 342 -15.20 16.41 -28.79
CA SER A 342 -15.76 17.35 -29.78
C SER A 342 -14.76 17.70 -30.88
N PRO A 343 -15.20 18.15 -32.07
CA PRO A 343 -14.30 18.61 -33.14
C PRO A 343 -13.31 19.69 -32.69
N GLU A 344 -13.74 20.60 -31.83
CA GLU A 344 -12.96 21.74 -31.33
C GLU A 344 -11.81 21.29 -30.39
N GLY A 345 -11.96 20.13 -29.75
CA GLY A 345 -10.93 19.44 -28.96
C GLY A 345 -10.22 18.31 -29.70
N GLY A 346 -10.37 18.19 -31.02
CA GLY A 346 -9.67 17.21 -31.86
C GLY A 346 -10.40 15.88 -32.12
N ALA A 347 -11.63 15.72 -31.63
CA ALA A 347 -12.51 14.55 -31.84
C ALA A 347 -11.88 13.18 -31.51
N LEU A 348 -11.15 13.09 -30.40
CA LEU A 348 -10.32 11.92 -30.05
C LEU A 348 -11.12 10.59 -29.99
N PRO A 349 -10.73 9.53 -30.70
CA PRO A 349 -11.27 8.18 -30.51
C PRO A 349 -10.99 7.60 -29.11
N ASP A 350 -11.85 6.69 -28.62
CA ASP A 350 -11.79 6.17 -27.24
C ASP A 350 -10.53 5.33 -26.94
N ARG A 351 -9.76 4.97 -27.97
CA ARG A 351 -8.43 4.36 -27.83
C ARG A 351 -7.36 5.32 -27.28
N GLN A 352 -7.57 6.63 -27.46
CA GLN A 352 -6.64 7.71 -27.11
C GLN A 352 -6.96 8.41 -25.79
N VAL A 353 -8.17 8.24 -25.25
CA VAL A 353 -8.60 8.87 -23.99
C VAL A 353 -8.76 7.83 -22.89
N ARG A 354 -8.31 8.15 -21.68
CA ARG A 354 -8.65 7.45 -20.45
C ARG A 354 -9.27 8.44 -19.47
N LEU A 355 -10.44 8.11 -18.97
CA LEU A 355 -11.15 8.85 -17.92
C LEU A 355 -11.20 7.96 -16.68
N LEU A 356 -10.74 8.48 -15.55
CA LEU A 356 -10.79 7.83 -14.24
C LEU A 356 -11.53 8.76 -13.28
N VAL A 357 -12.67 8.30 -12.74
CA VAL A 357 -13.49 9.08 -11.82
C VAL A 357 -13.82 8.27 -10.57
N ASP A 358 -13.92 8.96 -9.43
CA ASP A 358 -14.19 8.37 -8.12
C ASP A 358 -13.36 7.09 -7.86
N GLU A 359 -13.99 5.93 -7.68
CA GLU A 359 -13.33 4.69 -7.24
C GLU A 359 -12.25 4.18 -8.21
N ASP A 360 -12.30 4.59 -9.48
CA ASP A 360 -11.28 4.27 -10.47
C ASP A 360 -10.05 5.20 -10.41
N ALA A 361 -10.15 6.37 -9.77
CA ALA A 361 -9.08 7.37 -9.66
C ALA A 361 -8.03 7.04 -8.57
N THR A 362 -7.62 5.77 -8.48
CA THR A 362 -6.57 5.32 -7.53
C THR A 362 -5.17 5.63 -8.03
N LYS A 363 -4.19 5.75 -7.13
CA LYS A 363 -2.78 6.00 -7.48
C LYS A 363 -2.26 5.02 -8.53
N ASN A 364 -2.58 3.73 -8.36
CA ASN A 364 -2.12 2.67 -9.25
C ASN A 364 -2.78 2.81 -10.63
N ASN A 365 -4.10 2.98 -10.67
CA ASN A 365 -4.85 3.12 -11.92
C ASN A 365 -4.43 4.37 -12.71
N ILE A 366 -4.15 5.49 -12.04
CA ILE A 366 -3.69 6.72 -12.69
C ILE A 366 -2.31 6.52 -13.32
N LEU A 367 -1.34 5.98 -12.59
CA LEU A 367 0.00 5.69 -13.13
C LEU A 367 -0.03 4.64 -14.25
N GLU A 368 -0.93 3.66 -14.18
CA GLU A 368 -1.14 2.66 -15.23
C GLU A 368 -1.86 3.23 -16.46
N ALA A 369 -2.84 4.12 -16.28
CA ALA A 369 -3.45 4.87 -17.38
C ALA A 369 -2.42 5.76 -18.07
N MET A 370 -1.60 6.50 -17.31
CA MET A 370 -0.46 7.27 -17.85
C MET A 370 0.48 6.36 -18.65
N ARG A 371 0.98 5.26 -18.06
CA ARG A 371 1.91 4.33 -18.73
C ARG A 371 1.31 3.73 -20.00
N SER A 372 0.08 3.20 -19.93
CA SER A 372 -0.62 2.53 -21.04
C SER A 372 -1.15 3.48 -22.12
N THR A 373 -1.18 4.78 -21.87
CA THR A 373 -1.67 5.82 -22.82
C THR A 373 -0.49 6.60 -23.40
N PHE A 374 0.40 7.12 -22.55
CA PHE A 374 1.49 8.01 -22.95
C PHE A 374 2.68 7.27 -23.59
N LEU A 375 2.85 5.96 -23.38
CA LEU A 375 3.88 5.17 -24.09
C LEU A 375 3.44 4.67 -25.48
N LYS A 376 2.17 4.86 -25.86
CA LYS A 376 1.73 4.68 -27.26
C LYS A 376 2.17 5.84 -28.15
N ALA A 377 2.37 7.01 -27.55
CA ALA A 377 2.68 8.24 -28.23
C ALA A 377 4.09 8.22 -28.85
N ASP A 378 4.21 8.62 -30.12
CA ASP A 378 5.49 8.70 -30.82
C ASP A 378 6.16 10.08 -30.73
N GLY A 379 7.14 10.38 -31.58
CA GLY A 379 7.88 11.64 -31.56
C GLY A 379 7.11 12.87 -32.07
N ASN A 380 5.96 12.70 -32.72
CA ASN A 380 5.14 13.79 -33.24
C ASN A 380 3.98 14.15 -32.28
N ASP A 381 3.59 13.17 -31.45
CA ASP A 381 2.38 13.19 -30.62
C ASP A 381 2.37 14.18 -29.44
N VAL A 382 1.16 14.36 -28.91
CA VAL A 382 0.82 15.09 -27.68
C VAL A 382 0.39 14.11 -26.59
N VAL A 383 0.86 14.29 -25.37
CA VAL A 383 0.26 13.66 -24.18
C VAL A 383 -0.39 14.72 -23.28
N LEU A 384 -1.60 14.45 -22.82
CA LEU A 384 -2.39 15.34 -21.97
C LEU A 384 -2.71 14.65 -20.65
N PHE A 385 -2.34 15.28 -19.54
CA PHE A 385 -2.76 14.91 -18.19
C PHE A 385 -3.68 16.01 -17.65
N TYR A 386 -4.95 15.68 -17.38
CA TYR A 386 -5.87 16.55 -16.64
C TYR A 386 -6.19 15.91 -15.28
N PHE A 387 -6.09 16.67 -14.19
CA PHE A 387 -6.47 16.23 -12.86
C PHE A 387 -7.37 17.26 -12.18
N SER A 388 -8.52 16.81 -11.65
CA SER A 388 -9.39 17.57 -10.76
C SER A 388 -9.55 16.82 -9.45
N GLY A 389 -9.28 17.46 -8.31
CA GLY A 389 -9.25 16.81 -6.99
C GLY A 389 -8.45 17.59 -5.96
N HIS A 390 -8.21 16.98 -4.79
CA HIS A 390 -7.33 17.59 -3.78
C HIS A 390 -5.85 17.48 -4.16
N GLY A 391 -5.04 18.38 -3.59
CA GLY A 391 -3.58 18.40 -3.73
C GLY A 391 -2.89 18.89 -2.46
N LEU A 392 -1.60 18.57 -2.35
CA LEU A 392 -0.68 19.00 -1.30
C LEU A 392 0.61 19.53 -1.95
N PRO A 393 1.45 20.27 -1.21
CA PRO A 393 2.76 20.73 -1.71
C PRO A 393 3.61 19.56 -2.26
N GLY A 394 3.67 19.44 -3.58
CA GLY A 394 4.43 18.42 -4.30
C GLY A 394 3.68 17.14 -4.70
N ALA A 395 2.37 17.02 -4.44
CA ALA A 395 1.59 15.83 -4.82
C ALA A 395 0.10 16.12 -5.07
N PHE A 396 -0.51 15.39 -6.01
CA PHE A 396 -1.97 15.29 -6.13
C PHE A 396 -2.50 14.14 -5.25
N LEU A 397 -3.74 14.23 -4.79
CA LEU A 397 -4.35 13.23 -3.91
C LEU A 397 -5.34 12.35 -4.68
N PRO A 398 -4.99 11.08 -4.97
CA PRO A 398 -5.89 10.13 -5.60
C PRO A 398 -6.97 9.64 -4.62
N VAL A 399 -8.01 8.98 -5.12
CA VAL A 399 -9.17 8.54 -4.33
C VAL A 399 -8.78 7.64 -3.13
N ASP A 400 -7.70 6.87 -3.28
CA ASP A 400 -7.18 5.93 -2.30
C ASP A 400 -6.17 6.56 -1.30
N TYR A 401 -6.15 7.89 -1.18
CA TYR A 401 -5.34 8.60 -0.18
C TYR A 401 -5.67 8.15 1.25
N ASP A 402 -4.66 7.68 1.96
CA ASP A 402 -4.70 7.10 3.31
C ASP A 402 -4.62 8.15 4.44
N GLY A 403 -4.65 9.44 4.10
CA GLY A 403 -4.39 10.55 5.03
C GLY A 403 -2.89 10.86 5.26
N TYR A 404 -1.96 10.10 4.68
CA TYR A 404 -0.53 10.22 4.99
C TYR A 404 0.40 9.98 3.78
N ASN A 405 0.44 8.76 3.25
CA ASN A 405 1.49 8.25 2.35
C ASN A 405 1.02 8.07 0.90
N ASN A 406 -0.25 7.69 0.67
CA ASN A 406 -0.73 7.23 -0.64
C ASN A 406 -1.13 8.40 -1.56
N ARG A 407 -0.17 9.28 -1.83
CA ARG A 407 -0.30 10.46 -2.69
C ARG A 407 0.40 10.25 -4.04
N LEU A 408 -0.09 10.89 -5.09
CA LEU A 408 0.51 10.87 -6.42
C LEU A 408 1.57 11.99 -6.51
N GLU A 409 2.84 11.64 -6.35
CA GLU A 409 3.92 12.61 -6.27
C GLU A 409 4.11 13.32 -7.62
N HIS A 410 4.34 14.63 -7.60
CA HIS A 410 4.65 15.39 -8.83
C HIS A 410 5.93 14.87 -9.53
N GLN A 411 6.80 14.13 -8.84
CA GLN A 411 7.92 13.43 -9.46
C GLN A 411 7.48 12.21 -10.27
N GLU A 412 6.57 11.38 -9.77
CA GLU A 412 6.05 10.22 -10.50
C GLU A 412 5.34 10.66 -11.79
N ILE A 413 4.62 11.79 -11.73
CA ILE A 413 3.99 12.42 -12.90
C ILE A 413 5.06 12.90 -13.89
N ARG A 414 6.13 13.56 -13.42
CA ARG A 414 7.27 13.96 -14.28
C ARG A 414 7.95 12.77 -14.94
N ASP A 415 8.15 11.68 -14.22
CA ASP A 415 8.84 10.49 -14.73
C ASP A 415 7.98 9.76 -15.78
N MET A 416 6.67 9.63 -15.55
CA MET A 416 5.74 9.11 -16.55
C MET A 416 5.70 9.98 -17.80
N LEU A 417 5.62 11.31 -17.65
CA LEU A 417 5.70 12.23 -18.79
C LEU A 417 7.05 12.11 -19.52
N ALA A 418 8.17 12.14 -18.81
CA ALA A 418 9.52 12.02 -19.39
C ALA A 418 9.75 10.68 -20.12
N SER A 419 9.08 9.61 -19.69
CA SER A 419 9.13 8.31 -20.39
C SER A 419 8.41 8.31 -21.75
N SER A 420 7.50 9.26 -21.99
CA SER A 420 6.79 9.41 -23.26
C SER A 420 7.63 10.13 -24.32
N ARG A 421 7.62 9.58 -25.54
CA ARG A 421 8.30 10.17 -26.71
C ARG A 421 7.59 11.41 -27.27
N ALA A 422 6.32 11.61 -26.90
CA ALA A 422 5.49 12.74 -27.31
C ALA A 422 6.27 14.06 -27.23
N LYS A 423 6.40 14.77 -28.36
CA LYS A 423 7.06 16.08 -28.40
C LYS A 423 6.37 17.06 -27.46
N HIS A 424 5.03 17.00 -27.39
CA HIS A 424 4.20 17.89 -26.58
C HIS A 424 3.62 17.17 -25.36
N LYS A 425 3.68 17.84 -24.21
CA LYS A 425 3.24 17.33 -22.92
C LYS A 425 2.44 18.46 -22.25
N LEU A 426 1.13 18.29 -22.11
CA LEU A 426 0.26 19.28 -21.48
C LEU A 426 -0.25 18.73 -20.14
N VAL A 427 -0.13 19.52 -19.08
CA VAL A 427 -0.60 19.20 -17.74
C VAL A 427 -1.54 20.30 -17.28
N LEU A 428 -2.77 19.92 -17.00
CA LEU A 428 -3.85 20.78 -16.52
C LEU A 428 -4.26 20.28 -15.14
N ALA A 429 -4.34 21.14 -14.14
CA ALA A 429 -4.71 20.71 -12.79
C ALA A 429 -5.65 21.72 -12.11
N ASP A 430 -6.83 21.23 -11.71
CA ASP A 430 -7.73 21.89 -10.78
C ASP A 430 -7.58 21.26 -9.39
N ALA A 431 -6.54 21.69 -8.67
CA ALA A 431 -6.14 21.15 -7.38
C ALA A 431 -5.39 22.19 -6.54
N CYS A 432 -5.55 22.12 -5.22
CA CYS A 432 -4.82 22.99 -4.29
C CYS A 432 -3.30 22.70 -4.33
N HIS A 433 -2.47 23.73 -4.10
CA HIS A 433 -1.00 23.63 -4.03
C HIS A 433 -0.28 23.13 -5.32
N SER A 434 -0.95 23.23 -6.48
CA SER A 434 -0.52 22.61 -7.74
C SER A 434 0.77 23.13 -8.38
N GLY A 435 1.17 24.39 -8.13
CA GLY A 435 2.17 25.14 -8.92
C GLY A 435 3.67 24.77 -8.81
N SER A 436 4.06 23.50 -8.64
CA SER A 436 5.44 23.08 -8.25
C SER A 436 6.26 22.30 -9.32
N LEU A 437 6.13 22.64 -10.61
CA LEU A 437 6.75 21.96 -11.78
C LEU A 437 7.21 22.99 -12.86
N ASN A 438 8.38 22.89 -13.55
CA ASN A 438 8.92 24.05 -14.36
C ASN A 438 10.05 23.86 -15.46
N SER A 439 10.11 24.70 -16.56
CA SER A 439 11.22 25.15 -17.51
C SER A 439 10.81 25.94 -18.84
N LYS A 440 11.25 25.70 -20.13
CA LYS A 440 10.80 26.30 -21.50
C LYS A 440 11.32 25.54 -22.82
N MET A 441 10.81 25.72 -24.11
CA MET A 441 11.43 25.51 -25.53
C MET A 441 10.44 25.40 -26.83
N PRO A 442 10.82 25.51 -28.18
CA PRO A 442 10.06 26.28 -29.27
C PRO A 442 9.93 25.90 -30.85
N LEU A 443 9.01 25.01 -31.37
CA LEU A 443 8.31 24.84 -32.72
C LEU A 443 6.73 24.23 -32.78
N ASN A 444 5.34 24.68 -32.89
CA ASN A 444 4.14 25.55 -33.58
C ASN A 444 3.44 25.21 -34.99
N SER A 445 2.49 25.83 -35.76
CA SER A 445 1.33 26.80 -35.74
C SER A 445 0.18 26.39 -36.73
N VAL A 446 -1.10 26.79 -36.56
CA VAL A 446 -2.30 26.78 -37.51
C VAL A 446 -3.22 25.51 -37.67
N LEU A 447 -3.66 25.05 -38.89
CA LEU A 447 -4.92 24.21 -39.10
C LEU A 447 -4.83 22.70 -39.54
N GLN A 448 -4.40 22.28 -40.74
CA GLN A 448 -3.87 20.88 -40.95
C GLN A 448 -2.52 20.80 -40.25
N LYS A 449 -1.74 21.84 -40.54
CA LYS A 449 -1.04 22.68 -39.59
C LYS A 449 -1.64 22.85 -38.16
N TYR A 450 -2.63 22.09 -37.64
CA TYR A 450 -2.94 21.96 -36.20
C TYR A 450 -2.20 20.76 -35.62
N TYR A 451 -2.19 19.68 -36.38
CA TYR A 451 -1.27 18.59 -36.15
C TYR A 451 0.16 19.01 -36.54
N SER A 452 0.34 19.65 -37.70
CA SER A 452 1.52 20.49 -37.92
C SER A 452 1.44 21.87 -37.23
N ALA A 453 0.61 22.03 -36.16
CA ALA A 453 0.78 23.11 -35.15
C ALA A 453 1.69 22.66 -34.02
N PHE A 454 2.19 21.44 -34.10
CA PHE A 454 3.14 20.90 -33.17
C PHE A 454 4.59 21.00 -33.76
N GLU A 455 4.90 22.02 -34.62
CA GLU A 455 6.12 22.27 -35.50
C GLU A 455 6.76 23.72 -35.83
N GLN A 456 6.34 24.90 -35.29
CA GLN A 456 6.90 26.29 -35.01
C GLN A 456 6.79 27.21 -33.60
N SER A 457 6.72 27.09 -32.18
CA SER A 457 6.31 26.42 -30.80
C SER A 457 6.41 24.97 -30.13
N SER A 458 7.40 24.67 -29.26
CA SER A 458 8.16 23.38 -29.07
C SER A 458 7.95 22.66 -27.78
N GLY A 459 6.76 22.06 -27.71
CA GLY A 459 6.71 20.76 -27.08
C GLY A 459 7.08 20.96 -25.64
N GLY A 460 7.82 20.00 -25.10
CA GLY A 460 8.08 20.03 -23.69
C GLY A 460 6.76 20.09 -22.93
N THR A 461 6.80 20.67 -21.75
CA THR A 461 5.83 20.34 -20.71
C THR A 461 5.10 21.60 -20.22
N ALA A 462 4.00 21.98 -20.85
CA ALA A 462 3.15 23.06 -20.34
C ALA A 462 2.42 22.60 -19.06
N LEU A 463 2.44 23.42 -18.02
CA LEU A 463 1.76 23.19 -16.74
C LEU A 463 0.88 24.39 -16.42
N LEU A 464 -0.41 24.31 -16.75
CA LEU A 464 -1.41 25.32 -16.45
C LEU A 464 -2.23 24.87 -15.22
N MET A 465 -1.92 25.46 -14.08
CA MET A 465 -2.35 25.04 -12.76
C MET A 465 -3.35 26.06 -12.18
N SER A 466 -4.37 25.58 -11.47
CA SER A 466 -5.49 26.38 -10.95
C SER A 466 -5.12 27.47 -9.95
N SER A 467 -4.07 27.24 -9.15
CA SER A 467 -3.63 28.16 -8.10
C SER A 467 -2.10 28.18 -7.94
N LYS A 468 -1.57 29.11 -7.13
CA LYS A 468 -0.18 29.06 -6.66
C LYS A 468 0.04 27.91 -5.65
N GLY A 469 1.30 27.64 -5.32
CA GLY A 469 1.68 26.65 -4.30
C GLY A 469 1.12 26.95 -2.90
N GLU A 470 0.73 28.20 -2.65
CA GLU A 470 0.22 28.71 -1.36
C GLU A 470 -1.29 29.00 -1.39
N GLU A 471 -1.97 28.79 -2.52
CA GLU A 471 -3.37 29.14 -2.76
C GLU A 471 -4.25 27.91 -2.99
N TYR A 472 -5.50 27.98 -2.55
CA TYR A 472 -6.52 26.96 -2.81
C TYR A 472 -7.16 27.15 -4.18
N SER A 473 -7.66 26.07 -4.79
CA SER A 473 -8.67 26.18 -5.87
C SER A 473 -10.07 26.27 -5.28
N LEU A 474 -11.01 26.85 -6.02
CA LEU A 474 -12.36 27.16 -5.56
C LEU A 474 -13.42 26.57 -6.50
N GLU A 475 -14.48 25.99 -5.95
CA GLU A 475 -15.71 25.61 -6.64
C GLU A 475 -16.78 26.71 -6.49
N ASP A 476 -17.65 26.90 -7.49
CA ASP A 476 -18.88 27.72 -7.34
C ASP A 476 -20.16 26.92 -7.57
N GLY A 477 -21.18 27.21 -6.76
CA GLY A 477 -22.49 26.56 -6.79
C GLY A 477 -23.43 27.03 -7.90
N GLY A 478 -23.23 28.24 -8.43
CA GLY A 478 -23.96 28.77 -9.59
C GLY A 478 -23.35 28.32 -10.92
N LEU A 479 -22.02 28.23 -11.01
CA LEU A 479 -21.29 27.68 -12.16
C LEU A 479 -21.36 26.15 -12.24
N ARG A 480 -21.58 25.47 -11.11
CA ARG A 480 -21.54 23.99 -10.98
C ARG A 480 -20.22 23.37 -11.49
N SER A 481 -19.11 23.97 -11.11
CA SER A 481 -17.78 23.64 -11.63
C SER A 481 -16.71 24.25 -10.73
N GLY A 482 -15.49 23.70 -10.75
CA GLY A 482 -14.28 24.43 -10.34
C GLY A 482 -14.16 25.72 -11.14
N ILE A 483 -13.94 26.86 -10.46
CA ILE A 483 -13.93 28.18 -11.11
C ILE A 483 -12.80 28.25 -12.16
N PHE A 484 -11.68 27.56 -11.92
CA PHE A 484 -10.65 27.36 -12.93
C PHE A 484 -11.13 26.49 -14.09
N SER A 485 -11.65 25.29 -13.85
CA SER A 485 -12.16 24.39 -14.89
C SER A 485 -13.24 25.03 -15.77
N HIS A 486 -14.15 25.81 -15.19
CA HIS A 486 -15.16 26.58 -15.94
C HIS A 486 -14.54 27.53 -16.97
N PHE A 487 -13.59 28.38 -16.55
CA PHE A 487 -12.93 29.32 -17.45
C PHE A 487 -11.91 28.66 -18.38
N LEU A 488 -11.30 27.54 -17.96
CA LEU A 488 -10.45 26.70 -18.79
C LEU A 488 -11.24 26.16 -20.00
N VAL A 489 -12.43 25.59 -19.76
CA VAL A 489 -13.32 25.05 -20.81
C VAL A 489 -13.85 26.16 -21.72
N LYS A 490 -14.18 27.35 -21.19
CA LYS A 490 -14.54 28.53 -22.00
C LYS A 490 -13.39 29.00 -22.90
N GLY A 491 -12.18 29.09 -22.35
CA GLY A 491 -10.99 29.49 -23.09
C GLY A 491 -10.66 28.51 -24.22
N LEU A 492 -10.68 27.21 -23.93
CA LEU A 492 -10.51 26.12 -24.91
C LEU A 492 -11.59 26.13 -26.00
N LYS A 493 -12.82 26.56 -25.70
CA LYS A 493 -13.89 26.75 -26.70
C LYS A 493 -13.76 28.02 -27.54
N GLY A 494 -12.65 28.76 -27.41
CA GLY A 494 -12.30 29.89 -28.27
C GLY A 494 -12.48 31.27 -27.65
N GLU A 495 -13.02 31.41 -26.43
CA GLU A 495 -13.06 32.73 -25.76
C GLU A 495 -11.66 33.27 -25.41
N ALA A 496 -10.63 32.44 -25.53
CA ALA A 496 -9.24 32.80 -25.36
C ALA A 496 -8.51 33.18 -26.66
N ASP A 497 -9.06 32.93 -27.86
CA ASP A 497 -8.43 33.35 -29.13
C ASP A 497 -8.46 34.88 -29.22
N THR A 498 -7.31 35.49 -28.98
CA THR A 498 -7.11 36.95 -29.03
C THR A 498 -6.34 37.38 -30.28
N SER A 499 -5.69 36.45 -30.96
CA SER A 499 -5.01 36.65 -32.23
C SER A 499 -6.00 36.74 -33.40
N GLY A 500 -7.12 36.02 -33.31
CA GLY A 500 -8.08 35.81 -34.39
C GLY A 500 -7.62 34.79 -35.44
N ASP A 501 -6.55 34.02 -35.19
CA ASP A 501 -6.00 33.04 -36.12
C ASP A 501 -6.71 31.67 -36.09
N LYS A 502 -7.75 31.55 -35.25
CA LYS A 502 -8.55 30.35 -34.98
C LYS A 502 -7.85 29.25 -34.19
N ILE A 503 -6.66 29.50 -33.63
CA ILE A 503 -6.03 28.61 -32.66
C ILE A 503 -5.98 29.30 -31.29
N VAL A 504 -6.28 28.53 -30.24
CA VAL A 504 -5.98 28.95 -28.88
C VAL A 504 -4.58 28.45 -28.55
N SER A 505 -3.65 29.37 -28.31
CA SER A 505 -2.34 29.03 -27.75
C SER A 505 -2.36 28.88 -26.22
N ILE A 506 -1.38 28.18 -25.64
CA ILE A 506 -1.24 28.02 -24.19
C ILE A 506 -1.08 29.37 -23.48
N ARG A 507 -0.40 30.35 -24.11
CA ARG A 507 -0.23 31.69 -23.55
C ARG A 507 -1.54 32.47 -23.56
N GLU A 508 -2.33 32.35 -24.62
CA GLU A 508 -3.66 32.94 -24.72
C GLU A 508 -4.64 32.31 -23.73
N LEU A 509 -4.70 30.99 -23.66
CA LEU A 509 -5.50 30.26 -22.68
C LEU A 509 -5.14 30.69 -21.26
N PHE A 510 -3.86 30.76 -20.92
CA PHE A 510 -3.41 31.29 -19.64
C PHE A 510 -3.84 32.74 -19.43
N ASN A 511 -3.62 33.64 -20.39
CA ASN A 511 -3.98 35.06 -20.26
C ASN A 511 -5.50 35.23 -20.04
N PHE A 512 -6.33 34.44 -20.73
CA PHE A 512 -7.77 34.40 -20.53
C PHE A 512 -8.14 33.87 -19.15
N VAL A 513 -7.71 32.65 -18.80
CA VAL A 513 -8.05 31.99 -17.54
C VAL A 513 -7.55 32.79 -16.34
N TYR A 514 -6.32 33.29 -16.38
CA TYR A 514 -5.73 34.16 -15.35
C TYR A 514 -6.57 35.41 -15.12
N LYS A 515 -7.03 36.06 -16.19
CA LYS A 515 -7.89 37.25 -16.13
C LYS A 515 -9.27 36.90 -15.56
N GLN A 516 -9.95 35.90 -16.11
CA GLN A 516 -11.33 35.59 -15.74
C GLN A 516 -11.44 35.02 -14.31
N VAL A 517 -10.57 34.07 -13.93
CA VAL A 517 -10.54 33.52 -12.57
C VAL A 517 -10.28 34.63 -11.55
N ARG A 518 -9.25 35.48 -11.77
CA ARG A 518 -8.98 36.59 -10.85
C ARG A 518 -10.10 37.62 -10.76
N LEU A 519 -10.77 37.94 -11.89
CA LEU A 519 -11.92 38.85 -11.88
C LEU A 519 -13.10 38.25 -11.10
N TYR A 520 -13.41 36.97 -11.33
CA TYR A 520 -14.53 36.27 -10.71
C TYR A 520 -14.30 36.05 -9.21
N THR A 521 -13.11 35.58 -8.81
CA THR A 521 -12.78 35.30 -7.40
C THR A 521 -12.30 36.53 -6.62
N GLY A 522 -12.42 37.75 -7.16
CA GLY A 522 -11.92 38.97 -6.50
C GLY A 522 -10.41 38.95 -6.19
N ASN A 523 -9.62 38.21 -6.98
CA ASN A 523 -8.19 37.89 -6.80
C ASN A 523 -7.83 36.87 -5.71
N VAL A 524 -8.79 36.16 -5.11
CA VAL A 524 -8.50 35.09 -4.13
C VAL A 524 -7.74 33.90 -4.75
N GLN A 525 -7.99 33.59 -6.03
CA GLN A 525 -7.32 32.50 -6.76
C GLN A 525 -6.49 33.06 -7.93
N THR A 526 -5.21 32.68 -8.02
CA THR A 526 -4.29 33.05 -9.10
C THR A 526 -3.81 31.82 -9.87
N PRO A 527 -4.35 31.54 -11.07
CA PRO A 527 -3.81 30.52 -11.95
C PRO A 527 -2.33 30.75 -12.28
N THR A 528 -1.57 29.67 -12.49
CA THR A 528 -0.14 29.73 -12.84
C THR A 528 0.16 28.94 -14.10
N LEU A 529 1.11 29.43 -14.91
CA LEU A 529 1.63 28.72 -16.10
C LEU A 529 3.15 28.59 -15.99
N THR A 530 3.63 27.35 -15.98
CA THR A 530 5.04 26.98 -15.83
C THR A 530 5.43 25.87 -16.82
N GLY A 531 6.72 25.53 -16.95
CA GLY A 531 7.14 24.31 -17.67
C GLY A 531 7.74 24.47 -19.08
N GLN A 532 8.14 23.35 -19.73
CA GLN A 532 8.97 23.34 -20.97
C GLN A 532 8.33 23.78 -22.29
N PHE A 533 7.28 24.59 -22.24
CA PHE A 533 6.49 24.98 -23.41
C PHE A 533 7.04 26.20 -24.17
N ASP A 534 6.49 26.44 -25.35
CA ASP A 534 6.54 27.72 -26.06
C ASP A 534 5.17 28.38 -25.99
N ASP A 535 5.18 29.71 -25.89
CA ASP A 535 3.98 30.51 -25.66
C ASP A 535 2.90 30.30 -26.72
N ASN A 536 3.27 29.95 -27.94
CA ASN A 536 2.35 29.67 -29.03
C ASN A 536 1.95 28.18 -29.13
N MET A 537 2.33 27.30 -28.19
CA MET A 537 1.92 25.88 -28.18
C MET A 537 0.39 25.81 -28.28
N PRO A 538 -0.18 25.11 -29.28
CA PRO A 538 -1.62 25.08 -29.48
C PRO A 538 -2.27 24.18 -28.42
N VAL A 539 -3.47 24.56 -27.97
CA VAL A 539 -4.23 23.80 -26.96
C VAL A 539 -5.69 23.58 -27.34
N ALA A 540 -6.23 24.36 -28.28
CA ALA A 540 -7.54 24.12 -28.92
C ALA A 540 -7.62 24.78 -30.30
N ALA A 541 -8.64 24.41 -31.09
CA ALA A 541 -8.99 25.08 -32.33
C ALA A 541 -10.40 25.69 -32.24
N VAL A 542 -10.58 26.86 -32.85
CA VAL A 542 -11.81 27.65 -32.83
C VAL A 542 -12.52 27.56 -34.17
N ARG A 543 -13.84 27.42 -34.16
CA ARG A 543 -14.66 27.35 -35.37
C ARG A 543 -15.09 28.74 -35.86
N ASP A 544 -15.59 28.81 -37.09
CA ASP A 544 -16.50 29.87 -37.58
C ASP A 544 -17.95 29.62 -37.13
#